data_AF-A0A379TQB2-F1
#
_entry.id   AF-A0A379TQB2-F1
#
_cell.length_a   1.000
_cell.length_b   1.000
_cell.length_c   1.000
_cell.angle_alpha   90.00
_cell.angle_beta   90.00
_cell.angle_gamma   90.00
#
_symmetry.space_group_name_H-M   'P 1'
#
loop_
_entity.id
_entity.type
_entity.pdbx_description
1 polymer ?
#
loop_
_entity_poly.entity_id
_entity_poly.type
_entity_poly.pdbx_seq_one_letter_code
_entity_poly.pdbx_strand_id
1 'polypeptide(L)'
;MFHFLSGIPRLIFLTAPLAFLLLHAYIIYAPALMIALFVLPHMIHASLTNSKIQGKYRHSFWSEIYETVLAWYIAPPTLVALINPHKGKFNVTAKGGLVEEKYVDWVISRPYIFLVLLNLLGVAAGVWRYYYGPENETLTVIVSLVVGSSTTWSFSAARLRFR
;
A
#
# COMPACT_ATOMS: atom_id res chain seq x y z
N MET A 1 -13.84 9.18 13.13
CA MET A 1 -13.93 9.95 11.85
C MET A 1 -12.61 9.97 11.08
N PHE A 2 -11.44 10.04 11.73
CA PHE A 2 -10.13 10.06 11.03
C PHE A 2 -9.80 8.82 10.18
N HIS A 3 -10.48 7.69 10.37
CA HIS A 3 -10.29 6.48 9.57
C HIS A 3 -10.45 6.71 8.06
N PHE A 4 -11.31 7.63 7.63
CA PHE A 4 -11.48 7.94 6.21
C PHE A 4 -10.24 8.60 5.58
N LEU A 5 -9.41 9.27 6.38
CA LEU A 5 -8.14 9.85 5.90
C LEU A 5 -7.02 8.81 5.74
N SER A 6 -7.25 7.54 6.11
CA SER A 6 -6.25 6.47 6.01
C SER A 6 -5.76 6.19 4.59
N GLY A 7 -6.49 6.63 3.56
CA GLY A 7 -6.08 6.49 2.17
C GLY A 7 -4.75 7.19 1.85
N ILE A 8 -4.55 8.41 2.33
CA ILE A 8 -3.34 9.20 2.01
C ILE A 8 -2.08 8.57 2.65
N PRO A 9 -2.03 8.30 3.96
CA PRO A 9 -0.87 7.64 4.57
C PRO A 9 -0.53 6.31 3.91
N ARG A 10 -1.54 5.52 3.51
CA ARG A 10 -1.31 4.24 2.82
C ARG A 10 -0.60 4.43 1.48
N LEU A 11 -1.04 5.38 0.65
CA LEU A 11 -0.37 5.68 -0.61
C LEU A 11 1.08 6.14 -0.42
N ILE A 12 1.36 6.90 0.65
CA ILE A 12 2.72 7.29 1.01
C ILE A 12 3.55 6.05 1.41
N PHE A 13 3.04 5.18 2.27
CA PHE A 13 3.73 3.95 2.66
C PHE A 13 4.01 3.02 1.47
N LEU A 14 3.08 2.92 0.52
CA LEU A 14 3.24 2.15 -0.70
C LEU A 14 4.33 2.70 -1.64
N THR A 15 4.56 4.00 -1.60
CA THR A 15 5.51 4.70 -2.50
C THR A 15 6.85 4.98 -1.83
N ALA A 16 6.93 4.91 -0.51
CA ALA A 16 8.14 5.20 0.26
C ALA A 16 9.36 4.33 -0.17
N PRO A 17 9.25 3.00 -0.37
CA PRO A 17 10.38 2.20 -0.83
C PRO A 17 10.83 2.58 -2.25
N LEU A 18 9.88 3.02 -3.10
CA LEU A 18 10.15 3.38 -4.49
C LEU A 18 10.99 4.65 -4.61
N ALA A 19 10.85 5.58 -3.67
CA ALA A 19 11.69 6.78 -3.63
C ALA A 19 13.18 6.44 -3.49
N PHE A 20 13.52 5.50 -2.61
CA PHE A 20 14.91 5.04 -2.48
C PHE A 20 15.35 4.21 -3.70
N LEU A 21 14.52 3.26 -4.14
CA LEU A 21 14.86 2.30 -5.20
C LEU A 21 15.01 2.95 -6.59
N LEU A 22 14.11 3.88 -6.95
CA LEU A 22 14.10 4.53 -8.27
C LEU A 22 14.87 5.85 -8.28
N LEU A 23 14.71 6.69 -7.25
CA LEU A 23 15.23 8.06 -7.24
C LEU A 23 16.50 8.23 -6.40
N HIS A 24 16.97 7.17 -5.72
CA HIS A 24 18.06 7.27 -4.74
C HIS A 24 17.78 8.28 -3.61
N ALA A 25 16.51 8.54 -3.31
CA ALA A 25 16.13 9.52 -2.30
C ALA A 25 16.14 8.88 -0.91
N TYR A 26 17.03 9.37 -0.04
CA TYR A 26 17.08 8.98 1.36
C TYR A 26 16.01 9.72 2.17
N ILE A 27 14.90 9.04 2.46
CA ILE A 27 13.84 9.58 3.33
C ILE A 27 14.27 9.56 4.81
N ILE A 28 14.98 8.51 5.22
CA ILE A 28 15.45 8.30 6.60
C ILE A 28 16.95 8.11 6.59
N TYR A 29 17.67 8.99 7.28
CA TYR A 29 19.12 8.89 7.45
C TYR A 29 19.46 8.03 8.67
N ALA A 30 19.38 6.72 8.53
CA ALA A 30 19.74 5.77 9.58
C ALA A 30 20.24 4.44 8.98
N PRO A 31 21.15 3.72 9.65
CA PRO A 31 21.54 2.38 9.24
C PRO A 31 20.32 1.45 9.20
N ALA A 32 20.21 0.64 8.15
CA ALA A 32 19.11 -0.30 7.96
C ALA A 32 18.90 -1.24 9.17
N LEU A 33 19.99 -1.64 9.83
CA LEU A 33 19.94 -2.45 11.04
C LEU A 33 19.25 -1.74 12.21
N MET A 34 19.52 -0.44 12.41
CA MET A 34 18.83 0.33 13.46
C MET A 34 17.34 0.42 13.15
N ILE A 35 16.97 0.71 11.90
CA ILE A 35 15.56 0.76 11.50
C ILE A 35 14.88 -0.58 11.81
N ALA A 36 15.47 -1.70 11.42
CA ALA A 36 14.91 -3.03 11.69
C ALA A 36 14.75 -3.30 13.21
N LEU A 37 15.75 -2.94 14.02
CA LEU A 37 15.72 -3.11 15.48
C LEU A 37 14.59 -2.34 16.16
N PHE A 38 14.22 -1.16 15.67
CA PHE A 38 13.11 -0.38 16.23
C PHE A 38 11.76 -0.76 15.63
N VAL A 39 11.70 -1.00 14.32
CA VAL A 39 10.45 -1.24 13.60
C VAL A 39 9.90 -2.63 13.89
N LEU A 40 10.74 -3.68 13.93
CA LEU A 40 10.25 -5.05 14.13
C LEU A 40 9.53 -5.24 15.48
N PRO A 41 10.11 -4.86 16.64
CA PRO A 41 9.41 -5.00 17.92
C PRO A 41 8.12 -4.17 17.96
N HIS A 42 8.15 -2.97 17.36
CA HIS A 42 6.97 -2.12 17.26
C HIS A 42 5.85 -2.78 16.45
N MET A 43 6.16 -3.30 15.26
CA MET A 43 5.19 -4.00 14.41
C MET A 43 4.61 -5.24 15.08
N ILE A 44 5.46 -6.03 15.77
CA ILE A 44 5.00 -7.20 16.52
C ILE A 44 4.05 -6.78 17.64
N HIS A 45 4.44 -5.79 18.44
CA HIS A 45 3.62 -5.31 19.55
C HIS A 45 2.29 -4.72 19.08
N ALA A 46 2.30 -3.92 18.01
CA ALA A 46 1.11 -3.34 17.40
C ALA A 46 0.19 -4.44 16.82
N SER A 47 0.76 -5.47 16.17
CA SER A 47 0.02 -6.60 15.63
C SER A 47 -0.62 -7.46 16.71
N LEU A 48 0.12 -7.78 17.78
CA LEU A 48 -0.39 -8.52 18.95
C LEU A 48 -1.53 -7.77 19.64
N THR A 49 -1.36 -6.46 19.84
CA THR A 49 -2.39 -5.62 20.46
C THR A 49 -3.65 -5.56 19.59
N ASN A 50 -3.50 -5.33 18.28
CA ASN A 50 -4.62 -5.34 17.35
C ASN A 50 -5.32 -6.70 17.29
N SER A 51 -4.56 -7.80 17.27
CA SER A 51 -5.11 -9.17 17.28
C SER A 51 -5.93 -9.44 18.54
N LYS A 52 -5.41 -9.03 19.71
CA LYS A 52 -6.10 -9.21 20.99
C LYS A 52 -7.38 -8.36 21.10
N ILE A 53 -7.37 -7.14 20.58
CA ILE A 53 -8.53 -6.24 20.59
C ILE A 53 -9.58 -6.65 19.53
N GLN A 54 -9.15 -7.11 18.34
CA GLN A 54 -10.03 -7.36 17.20
C GLN A 54 -10.56 -8.80 17.11
N GLY A 55 -9.94 -9.77 17.81
CA GLY A 55 -10.49 -11.12 18.03
C GLY A 55 -10.88 -11.91 16.77
N LYS A 56 -11.75 -12.92 16.95
CA LYS A 56 -12.19 -13.95 15.97
C LYS A 56 -12.77 -13.44 14.63
N TYR A 57 -13.03 -12.14 14.46
CA TYR A 57 -13.83 -11.62 13.34
C TYR A 57 -13.02 -10.81 12.31
N ARG A 58 -11.79 -10.40 12.63
CA ARG A 58 -10.96 -9.60 11.69
C ARG A 58 -9.57 -10.22 11.55
N HIS A 59 -9.34 -10.90 10.44
CA HIS A 59 -7.98 -11.28 10.08
C HIS A 59 -7.19 -10.00 9.78
N SER A 60 -6.26 -9.63 10.66
CA SER A 60 -5.50 -8.37 10.59
C SER A 60 -4.84 -8.14 9.24
N PHE A 61 -4.30 -9.19 8.64
CA PHE A 61 -3.65 -9.13 7.33
C PHE A 61 -4.60 -8.82 6.17
N TRP A 62 -5.83 -9.33 6.20
CA TRP A 62 -6.80 -9.08 5.13
C TRP A 62 -7.30 -7.64 5.16
N SER A 63 -7.57 -7.09 6.35
CA SER A 63 -7.98 -5.70 6.48
C SER A 63 -6.97 -4.74 5.87
N GLU A 64 -5.69 -5.03 6.03
CA GLU A 64 -4.61 -4.24 5.46
C GLU A 64 -4.64 -4.25 3.92
N ILE A 65 -4.86 -5.42 3.31
CA ILE A 65 -5.02 -5.56 1.86
C ILE A 65 -6.23 -4.77 1.36
N TYR A 66 -7.39 -4.92 2.01
CA TYR A 66 -8.62 -4.23 1.62
C TYR A 66 -8.45 -2.71 1.65
N GLU A 67 -7.92 -2.17 2.75
CA GLU A 67 -7.71 -0.73 2.90
C GLU A 67 -6.66 -0.20 1.91
N THR A 68 -5.64 -0.99 1.60
CA THR A 68 -4.57 -0.62 0.65
C THR A 68 -5.08 -0.53 -0.79
N VAL A 69 -5.90 -1.48 -1.22
CA VAL A 69 -6.55 -1.45 -2.54
C VAL A 69 -7.54 -0.29 -2.65
N LEU A 70 -8.28 -0.04 -1.57
CA LEU A 70 -9.29 1.00 -1.53
C LEU A 70 -8.70 2.42 -1.34
N ALA A 71 -7.47 2.51 -0.83
CA ALA A 71 -6.79 3.76 -0.50
C ALA A 71 -6.79 4.78 -1.65
N TRP A 72 -6.51 4.31 -2.88
CA TRP A 72 -6.52 5.18 -4.05
C TRP A 72 -7.88 5.81 -4.32
N TYR A 73 -8.98 5.09 -4.12
CA TYR A 73 -10.32 5.58 -4.40
C TYR A 73 -10.86 6.46 -3.28
N ILE A 74 -10.41 6.26 -2.04
CA ILE A 74 -10.84 7.06 -0.88
C ILE A 74 -10.03 8.36 -0.77
N ALA A 75 -8.76 8.37 -1.15
CA ALA A 75 -7.88 9.54 -0.96
C ALA A 75 -8.40 10.82 -1.66
N PRO A 76 -8.79 10.82 -2.95
CA PRO A 76 -9.31 12.02 -3.62
C PRO A 76 -10.59 12.59 -2.99
N PRO A 77 -11.68 11.81 -2.78
CA PRO A 77 -12.91 12.37 -2.22
C PRO A 77 -12.73 12.84 -0.78
N THR A 78 -11.88 12.18 0.02
CA THR A 78 -11.63 12.60 1.40
C THR A 78 -10.78 13.86 1.48
N LEU A 79 -9.80 14.03 0.58
CA LEU A 79 -9.04 15.27 0.47
C LEU A 79 -9.92 16.44 0.00
N VAL A 80 -10.78 16.20 -0.99
CA VAL A 80 -11.75 17.22 -1.46
C VAL A 80 -12.71 17.59 -0.34
N ALA A 81 -13.22 16.63 0.43
CA ALA A 81 -14.10 16.90 1.56
C ALA A 81 -13.39 17.69 2.68
N LEU A 82 -12.09 17.48 2.88
CA LEU A 82 -11.28 18.22 3.85
C LEU A 82 -11.09 19.70 3.45
N ILE A 83 -10.85 19.97 2.16
CA ILE A 83 -10.60 21.32 1.64
C ILE A 83 -11.90 22.07 1.33
N ASN A 84 -12.90 21.38 0.79
CA ASN A 84 -14.19 21.94 0.41
C ASN A 84 -15.35 20.96 0.69
N PRO A 85 -15.89 20.96 1.92
CA PRO A 85 -16.88 19.97 2.36
C PRO A 85 -18.21 20.03 1.60
N HIS A 86 -18.56 21.18 1.03
CA HIS A 86 -19.83 21.38 0.30
C HIS A 86 -19.80 20.86 -1.15
N LYS A 87 -18.63 20.42 -1.66
CA LYS A 87 -18.50 19.87 -3.02
C LYS A 87 -18.85 18.37 -3.13
N GLY A 88 -18.98 17.66 -2.01
CA GLY A 88 -19.33 16.24 -2.01
C GLY A 88 -20.80 16.02 -2.39
N LYS A 89 -21.06 15.56 -3.63
CA LYS A 89 -22.40 15.10 -4.05
C LYS A 89 -22.45 13.57 -3.96
N PHE A 90 -23.39 13.03 -3.20
CA PHE A 90 -23.63 11.59 -3.13
C PHE A 90 -24.56 11.17 -4.28
N ASN A 91 -23.97 10.77 -5.40
CA ASN A 91 -24.75 10.27 -6.53
C ASN A 91 -25.10 8.80 -6.27
N VAL A 92 -26.39 8.50 -6.06
CA VAL A 92 -26.85 7.14 -5.80
C VAL A 92 -26.68 6.32 -7.08
N THR A 93 -25.82 5.30 -7.04
CA THR A 93 -25.72 4.32 -8.13
C THR A 93 -27.06 3.64 -8.34
N ALA A 94 -27.56 3.61 -9.58
CA ALA A 94 -28.80 2.94 -9.93
C ALA A 94 -28.70 1.44 -9.59
N LYS A 95 -29.40 1.00 -8.54
CA LYS A 95 -29.56 -0.42 -8.20
C LYS A 95 -30.57 -1.03 -9.18
N GLY A 96 -30.15 -1.40 -10.39
CA GLY A 96 -31.13 -1.77 -11.41
C GLY A 96 -30.63 -2.52 -12.64
N GLY A 97 -29.52 -3.26 -12.57
CA GLY A 97 -29.13 -4.15 -13.65
C GLY A 97 -28.55 -5.45 -13.09
N LEU A 98 -29.17 -6.59 -13.40
CA LEU A 98 -28.56 -7.89 -13.20
C LEU A 98 -27.31 -7.93 -14.10
N VAL A 99 -26.13 -8.00 -13.49
CA VAL A 99 -24.89 -8.21 -14.22
C VAL A 99 -24.83 -9.70 -14.56
N GLU A 100 -25.32 -10.07 -15.75
CA GLU A 100 -25.38 -11.46 -16.21
C GLU A 100 -23.99 -12.04 -16.52
N GLU A 101 -22.99 -11.20 -16.82
CA GLU A 101 -21.61 -11.64 -17.09
C GLU A 101 -20.56 -10.93 -16.23
N LYS A 102 -19.58 -11.69 -15.73
CA LYS A 102 -18.41 -11.16 -15.02
C LYS A 102 -17.52 -10.37 -15.99
N TYR A 103 -17.73 -9.06 -16.12
CA TYR A 103 -16.82 -8.18 -16.84
C TYR A 103 -15.77 -7.57 -15.91
N VAL A 104 -14.56 -7.36 -16.43
CA VAL A 104 -13.50 -6.63 -15.70
C VAL A 104 -13.63 -5.16 -16.04
N ASP A 105 -13.95 -4.35 -15.04
CA ASP A 105 -14.00 -2.90 -15.21
C ASP A 105 -12.58 -2.32 -15.26
N TRP A 106 -12.08 -2.15 -16.48
CA TRP A 106 -10.74 -1.65 -16.75
C TRP A 106 -10.54 -0.21 -16.26
N VAL A 107 -11.60 0.62 -16.25
CA VAL A 107 -11.50 2.03 -15.85
C VAL A 107 -11.21 2.13 -14.36
N ILE A 108 -11.95 1.38 -13.55
CA ILE A 108 -11.72 1.30 -12.11
C ILE A 108 -10.34 0.69 -11.85
N SER A 109 -9.95 -0.36 -12.57
CA SER A 109 -8.70 -1.09 -12.32
C SER A 109 -7.39 -0.34 -12.67
N ARG A 110 -7.44 0.74 -13.47
CA ARG A 110 -6.27 1.50 -13.95
C ARG A 110 -5.27 1.93 -12.85
N PRO A 111 -5.68 2.68 -11.82
CA PRO A 111 -4.75 3.13 -10.78
C PRO A 111 -4.10 1.99 -10.01
N TYR A 112 -4.84 0.90 -9.80
CA TYR A 112 -4.29 -0.31 -9.19
C TYR A 112 -3.21 -0.94 -10.07
N ILE A 113 -3.45 -1.09 -11.38
CA ILE A 113 -2.45 -1.63 -12.32
C ILE A 113 -1.20 -0.76 -12.34
N PHE A 114 -1.37 0.56 -12.34
CA PHE A 114 -0.25 1.50 -12.31
C PHE A 114 0.62 1.31 -11.05
N LEU A 115 0.01 1.20 -9.86
CA LEU A 115 0.75 0.99 -8.60
C LEU A 115 1.50 -0.35 -8.56
N VAL A 116 0.92 -1.41 -9.12
CA VAL A 116 1.57 -2.71 -9.22
C VAL A 116 2.77 -2.64 -10.17
N LEU A 117 2.60 -2.05 -11.36
CA LEU A 117 3.69 -1.88 -12.32
C LEU A 117 4.83 -1.03 -11.73
N LEU A 118 4.48 0.05 -11.03
CA LEU A 118 5.46 0.90 -10.38
C LEU A 118 6.24 0.15 -9.29
N ASN A 119 5.55 -0.70 -8.50
CA ASN A 119 6.21 -1.56 -7.51
C ASN A 119 7.13 -2.59 -8.16
N LEU A 120 6.70 -3.23 -9.25
CA LEU A 120 7.54 -4.18 -9.99
C LEU A 120 8.79 -3.51 -10.57
N LEU A 121 8.66 -2.29 -11.12
CA LEU A 121 9.80 -1.51 -11.58
C LEU A 121 10.75 -1.18 -10.42
N GLY A 122 10.23 -0.80 -9.25
CA GLY A 122 11.03 -0.58 -8.05
C GLY A 122 11.80 -1.82 -7.61
N VAL A 123 11.15 -2.99 -7.59
CA VAL A 123 11.80 -4.26 -7.27
C VAL A 123 12.90 -4.58 -8.29
N ALA A 124 12.62 -4.42 -9.59
CA ALA A 124 13.62 -4.66 -10.64
C ALA A 124 14.84 -3.72 -10.49
N ALA A 125 14.61 -2.43 -10.23
CA ALA A 125 15.67 -1.45 -9.98
C ALA A 125 16.46 -1.78 -8.69
N GLY A 126 15.79 -2.28 -7.66
CA GLY A 126 16.43 -2.72 -6.42
C GLY A 126 17.30 -3.96 -6.63
N VAL A 127 16.85 -4.93 -7.42
CA VAL A 127 17.66 -6.10 -7.79
C VAL A 127 18.88 -5.68 -8.60
N TRP A 128 18.72 -4.77 -9.57
CA TRP A 128 19.84 -4.20 -10.31
C TRP A 128 20.85 -3.52 -9.37
N ARG A 129 20.37 -2.70 -8.44
CA ARG A 129 21.20 -2.03 -7.43
C ARG A 129 21.89 -2.98 -6.47
N TYR A 130 21.29 -4.12 -6.17
CA TYR A 130 21.94 -5.11 -5.32
C TYR A 130 23.24 -5.65 -5.95
N TYR A 131 23.31 -5.75 -7.28
CA TYR A 131 24.50 -6.22 -7.99
C TYR A 131 25.50 -5.11 -8.35
N TYR A 132 25.02 -3.90 -8.68
CA TYR A 132 25.87 -2.81 -9.18
C TYR A 132 26.04 -1.63 -8.20
N GLY A 133 25.37 -1.66 -7.06
CA GLY A 133 25.39 -0.61 -6.06
C GLY A 133 26.56 -0.71 -5.08
N PRO A 134 26.81 0.34 -4.29
CA PRO A 134 27.87 0.36 -3.30
C PRO A 134 27.54 -0.55 -2.10
N GLU A 135 28.56 -1.27 -1.60
CA GLU A 135 28.39 -2.33 -0.58
C GLU A 135 27.80 -1.82 0.75
N ASN A 136 28.07 -0.57 1.10
CA ASN A 136 27.57 0.10 2.31
C ASN A 136 26.03 0.25 2.33
N GLU A 137 25.37 0.24 1.17
CA GLU A 137 23.92 0.42 1.04
C GLU A 137 23.17 -0.91 0.87
N THR A 138 23.89 -2.03 0.76
CA THR A 138 23.33 -3.35 0.48
C THR A 138 22.20 -3.71 1.44
N LEU A 139 22.36 -3.42 2.73
CA LEU A 139 21.33 -3.67 3.74
C LEU A 139 20.08 -2.81 3.51
N THR A 140 20.24 -1.54 3.13
CA THR A 140 19.12 -0.63 2.83
C THR A 140 18.38 -1.07 1.57
N VAL A 141 19.10 -1.56 0.56
CA VAL A 141 18.53 -2.15 -0.65
C VAL A 141 17.73 -3.41 -0.31
N ILE A 142 18.31 -4.33 0.48
CA ILE A 142 17.62 -5.56 0.91
C ILE A 142 16.33 -5.22 1.68
N VAL A 143 16.40 -4.33 2.67
CA VAL A 143 15.21 -3.93 3.44
C VAL A 143 14.15 -3.32 2.52
N SER A 144 14.54 -2.43 1.61
CA SER A 144 13.61 -1.80 0.66
C SER A 144 12.99 -2.81 -0.31
N LEU A 145 13.75 -3.83 -0.73
CA LEU A 145 13.26 -4.93 -1.57
C LEU A 145 12.26 -5.83 -0.83
N VAL A 146 12.54 -6.18 0.43
CA VAL A 146 11.62 -6.96 1.28
C VAL A 146 10.31 -6.20 1.50
N VAL A 147 10.38 -4.89 1.73
CA VAL A 147 9.18 -4.04 1.91
C VAL A 147 8.42 -3.83 0.58
N GLY A 148 9.12 -3.62 -0.54
CA GLY A 148 8.49 -3.48 -1.86
C GLY A 148 7.83 -4.78 -2.37
N SER A 149 8.44 -5.93 -2.07
CA SER A 149 7.88 -7.24 -2.45
C SER A 149 6.66 -7.62 -1.62
N SER A 150 6.65 -7.35 -0.30
CA SER A 150 5.47 -7.58 0.55
C SER A 150 4.28 -6.72 0.12
N THR A 151 4.55 -5.48 -0.29
CA THR A 151 3.56 -4.57 -0.89
C THR A 151 2.96 -5.15 -2.18
N THR A 152 3.80 -5.68 -3.07
CA THR A 152 3.36 -6.33 -4.33
C THR A 152 2.51 -7.59 -4.05
N TRP A 153 2.86 -8.33 -3.00
CA TRP A 153 2.09 -9.48 -2.52
C TRP A 153 0.70 -9.10 -2.02
N SER A 154 0.59 -8.02 -1.24
CA SER A 154 -0.70 -7.50 -0.78
C SER A 154 -1.63 -7.17 -1.96
N PHE A 155 -1.10 -6.59 -3.04
CA PHE A 155 -1.88 -6.34 -4.24
C PHE A 155 -2.26 -7.62 -4.98
N SER A 156 -1.36 -8.58 -5.11
CA SER A 156 -1.62 -9.86 -5.80
C SER A 156 -2.66 -10.71 -5.05
N ALA A 157 -2.60 -10.71 -3.72
CA ALA A 157 -3.56 -11.40 -2.85
C ALA A 157 -4.97 -10.81 -2.95
N ALA A 158 -5.10 -9.49 -3.21
CA ALA A 158 -6.40 -8.89 -3.46
C ALA A 158 -7.09 -9.48 -4.70
N ARG A 159 -6.35 -9.63 -5.81
CA ARG A 159 -6.90 -10.16 -7.07
C ARG A 159 -7.44 -11.59 -6.95
N LEU A 160 -6.84 -12.43 -6.10
CA LEU A 160 -7.22 -13.84 -5.95
C LEU A 160 -8.56 -14.06 -5.24
N ARG A 161 -9.04 -13.10 -4.44
CA ARG A 161 -10.29 -13.24 -3.66
C ARG A 161 -11.47 -12.44 -4.22
N PHE A 162 -11.23 -11.48 -5.10
CA PHE A 162 -12.27 -10.71 -5.83
C PHE A 162 -12.69 -11.36 -7.16
N ARG A 163 -12.46 -12.67 -7.33
CA ARG A 163 -12.79 -13.44 -8.52
C ARG A 163 -13.99 -14.37 -8.29
#